data_AF-A0A7C0VN30-F1
#
_entry.id   AF-A0A7C0VN30-F1
#
_cell.length_a   1.000
_cell.length_b   1.000
_cell.length_c   1.000
_cell.angle_alpha   90.00
_cell.angle_beta   90.00
_cell.angle_gamma   90.00
#
_symmetry.space_group_name_H-M   'P 1'
#
loop_
_entity.id
_entity.type
_entity.pdbx_description
1 polymer ?
#
loop_
_entity_poly.entity_id
_entity_poly.type
_entity_poly.pdbx_seq_one_letter_code
_entity_poly.pdbx_strand_id
1 'polypeptide(L)'
;MIKRFLAGLMLIAVLTPGLSQDIPPRPQPPRLVNDMAGILKESETAQLESMLVQFDRASSTQIAVVTVPDLGGYDISDYAFRLGEAWGVGQEGFDNGFVVLVRPKTAESRGRVFIATGYGVEEYVPDAVAKRIVETE
;
A
#
# COMPACT_ATOMS: atom_id res chain seq x y z
N MET A 1 -25.78 -21.97 -60.80
CA MET A 1 -26.17 -22.00 -59.38
C MET A 1 -25.14 -22.81 -58.61
N ILE A 2 -24.35 -22.18 -57.73
CA ILE A 2 -23.81 -22.73 -56.48
C ILE A 2 -23.00 -21.60 -55.83
N LYS A 3 -23.58 -21.01 -54.79
CA LYS A 3 -22.95 -20.02 -53.91
C LYS A 3 -22.09 -20.79 -52.92
N ARG A 4 -20.79 -20.51 -52.81
CA ARG A 4 -19.97 -20.98 -51.69
C ARG A 4 -19.39 -19.76 -50.99
N PHE A 5 -20.08 -19.37 -49.93
CA PHE A 5 -19.63 -18.40 -48.95
C PHE A 5 -18.34 -18.92 -48.32
N LEU A 6 -17.22 -18.26 -48.58
CA LEU A 6 -15.99 -18.44 -47.79
C LEU A 6 -16.16 -17.59 -46.54
N ALA A 7 -16.53 -18.23 -45.43
CA ALA A 7 -16.59 -17.62 -44.13
C ALA A 7 -15.16 -17.30 -43.66
N GLY A 8 -14.85 -16.01 -43.53
CA GLY A 8 -13.62 -15.53 -42.93
C GLY A 8 -13.61 -15.83 -41.43
N LEU A 9 -12.61 -16.57 -40.98
CA LEU A 9 -12.33 -16.78 -39.56
C LEU A 9 -11.70 -15.49 -39.00
N MET A 10 -12.52 -14.60 -38.46
CA MET A 10 -12.05 -13.41 -37.75
C MET A 10 -11.63 -13.83 -36.34
N LEU A 11 -10.31 -13.97 -36.13
CA LEU A 11 -9.73 -14.20 -34.81
C LEU A 11 -9.85 -12.91 -33.99
N ILE A 12 -10.87 -12.82 -33.15
CA ILE A 12 -11.00 -11.74 -32.16
C ILE A 12 -10.02 -12.05 -31.04
N ALA A 13 -8.89 -11.35 -31.03
CA ALA A 13 -8.00 -11.33 -29.87
C ALA A 13 -8.74 -10.65 -28.71
N VAL A 14 -9.20 -11.44 -27.75
CA VAL A 14 -9.76 -10.93 -26.49
C VAL A 14 -8.59 -10.35 -25.70
N LEU A 15 -8.41 -9.03 -25.77
CA LEU A 15 -7.58 -8.28 -24.84
C LEU A 15 -8.25 -8.36 -23.47
N THR A 16 -7.83 -9.30 -22.63
CA THR A 16 -8.20 -9.27 -21.21
C THR A 16 -7.53 -8.05 -20.59
N PRO A 17 -8.27 -7.06 -20.05
CA PRO A 17 -7.63 -6.02 -19.25
C PRO A 17 -6.88 -6.70 -18.11
N GLY A 18 -5.59 -6.37 -17.95
CA GLY A 18 -4.81 -6.85 -16.82
C GLY A 18 -5.54 -6.47 -15.54
N LEU A 19 -5.77 -7.45 -14.65
CA LEU A 19 -6.39 -7.23 -13.35
C LEU A 19 -5.40 -6.44 -12.47
N SER A 20 -5.40 -5.12 -12.64
CA SER A 20 -4.92 -4.21 -11.60
C SER A 20 -6.00 -4.21 -10.52
N GLN A 21 -5.67 -4.71 -9.33
CA GLN A 21 -6.56 -4.51 -8.18
C GLN A 21 -6.42 -3.08 -7.68
N ASP A 22 -7.54 -2.42 -7.42
CA ASP A 22 -7.54 -1.06 -6.92
C ASP A 22 -6.93 -0.97 -5.51
N ILE A 23 -6.22 0.12 -5.24
CA ILE A 23 -5.77 0.47 -3.89
C ILE A 23 -7.00 0.58 -2.99
N PRO A 24 -6.99 -0.02 -1.77
CA PRO A 24 -8.15 -0.01 -0.90
C PRO A 24 -8.54 1.42 -0.53
N PRO A 25 -9.84 1.73 -0.39
CA PRO A 25 -10.26 3.07 -0.01
C PRO A 25 -9.79 3.40 1.40
N ARG A 26 -9.50 4.69 1.65
CA ARG A 26 -9.19 5.18 2.99
C ARG A 26 -10.39 4.89 3.92
N PRO A 27 -10.15 4.34 5.13
CA PRO A 27 -11.23 4.08 6.07
C PRO A 27 -11.99 5.36 6.46
N GLN A 28 -13.27 5.20 6.79
CA GLN A 28 -14.11 6.27 7.34
C GLN A 28 -14.70 5.80 8.69
N PRO A 29 -14.33 6.43 9.83
CA PRO A 29 -13.39 7.55 9.95
C PRO A 29 -11.93 7.16 9.62
N PRO A 30 -11.07 8.13 9.25
CA PRO A 30 -9.65 7.88 9.03
C PRO A 30 -8.95 7.27 10.24
N ARG A 31 -8.03 6.35 9.98
CA ARG A 31 -7.20 5.68 10.98
C ARG A 31 -5.76 5.56 10.52
N LEU A 32 -4.82 5.57 11.45
CA LEU A 32 -3.40 5.38 11.19
C LEU A 32 -3.02 3.90 11.10
N VAL A 33 -3.71 3.01 11.80
CA VAL A 33 -3.44 1.56 11.76
C VAL A 33 -4.59 0.82 11.08
N ASN A 34 -4.29 0.14 9.98
CA ASN A 34 -5.27 -0.56 9.16
C ASN A 34 -4.79 -1.99 8.88
N ASP A 35 -5.27 -2.94 9.67
CA ASP A 35 -4.89 -4.34 9.57
C ASP A 35 -5.85 -5.13 8.65
N MET A 36 -5.67 -5.03 7.33
CA MET A 36 -6.51 -5.76 6.37
C MET A 36 -6.07 -7.23 6.22
N ALA A 37 -4.84 -7.56 6.64
CA ALA A 37 -4.33 -8.92 6.63
C ALA A 37 -4.73 -9.73 7.87
N GLY A 38 -5.29 -9.09 8.91
CA GLY A 38 -5.73 -9.75 10.14
C GLY A 38 -4.59 -10.36 10.96
N ILE A 39 -3.42 -9.71 10.96
CA ILE A 39 -2.21 -10.20 11.65
C ILE A 39 -1.99 -9.57 13.02
N LEU A 40 -2.78 -8.55 13.38
CA LEU A 40 -2.73 -7.87 14.67
C LEU A 40 -3.97 -8.20 15.50
N LYS A 41 -3.80 -8.32 16.82
CA LYS A 41 -4.95 -8.34 17.74
C LYS A 41 -5.60 -6.95 17.79
N GLU A 42 -6.86 -6.90 18.17
CA GLU A 42 -7.57 -5.64 18.38
C GLU A 42 -6.86 -4.74 19.41
N SER A 43 -6.34 -5.33 20.49
CA SER A 43 -5.61 -4.59 21.52
C SER A 43 -4.25 -4.06 21.02
N GLU A 44 -3.56 -4.79 20.16
CA GLU A 44 -2.30 -4.37 19.53
C GLU A 44 -2.56 -3.22 18.55
N THR A 45 -3.61 -3.36 17.75
CA THR A 45 -4.09 -2.33 16.82
C THR A 45 -4.46 -1.03 17.55
N ALA A 46 -5.22 -1.12 18.65
CA ALA A 46 -5.64 0.05 19.41
C ALA A 46 -4.46 0.75 20.13
N GLN A 47 -3.51 -0.02 20.68
CA GLN A 47 -2.31 0.52 21.30
C GLN A 47 -1.43 1.25 20.28
N LEU A 48 -1.19 0.63 19.13
CA LEU A 48 -0.40 1.22 18.05
C LEU A 48 -1.08 2.48 17.50
N GLU A 49 -2.40 2.45 17.26
CA GLU A 49 -3.17 3.63 16.83
C GLU A 49 -3.00 4.79 17.82
N SER A 50 -3.17 4.53 19.11
CA SER A 50 -3.01 5.56 20.14
C SER A 50 -1.60 6.16 20.16
N MET A 51 -0.58 5.33 19.99
CA MET A 51 0.81 5.79 19.92
C MET A 51 1.06 6.67 18.69
N LEU A 52 0.60 6.25 17.51
CA LEU A 52 0.80 7.00 16.27
C LEU A 52 0.01 8.30 16.24
N VAL A 53 -1.21 8.33 16.79
CA VAL A 53 -2.00 9.57 16.92
C VAL A 53 -1.34 10.55 17.89
N GLN A 54 -0.74 10.06 18.99
CA GLN A 54 0.02 10.92 19.91
C GLN A 54 1.29 11.47 19.24
N PHE A 55 1.99 10.65 18.46
CA PHE A 55 3.16 11.09 17.71
C PHE A 55 2.81 12.15 16.67
N ASP A 56 1.75 11.95 15.89
CA ASP A 56 1.22 12.92 14.93
C ASP A 56 0.89 14.26 15.63
N ARG A 57 0.18 14.23 16.75
CA ARG A 57 -0.11 15.45 17.54
C ARG A 57 1.15 16.18 18.03
N ALA A 58 2.21 15.45 18.37
CA ALA A 58 3.42 16.02 18.93
C ALA A 58 4.40 16.56 17.87
N SER A 59 4.41 15.95 16.68
CA SER A 59 5.40 16.21 15.64
C SER A 59 4.82 16.76 14.33
N SER A 60 3.49 16.78 14.21
CA SER A 60 2.74 16.98 12.96
C SER A 60 3.06 15.96 11.85
N THR A 61 3.83 14.91 12.15
CA THR A 61 4.26 13.88 11.19
C THR A 61 3.35 12.67 11.30
N GLN A 62 2.78 12.25 10.17
CA GLN A 62 1.82 11.15 10.16
C GLN A 62 2.51 9.84 9.77
N ILE A 63 2.30 8.78 10.55
CA ILE A 63 2.74 7.42 10.18
C ILE A 63 1.50 6.56 10.04
N ALA A 64 1.23 6.08 8.82
CA ALA A 64 0.21 5.09 8.55
C ALA A 64 0.82 3.69 8.50
N VAL A 65 0.31 2.77 9.30
CA VAL A 65 0.66 1.34 9.28
C VAL A 65 -0.47 0.58 8.62
N VAL A 66 -0.19 -0.04 7.49
CA VAL A 66 -1.19 -0.77 6.71
C VAL A 66 -0.70 -2.18 6.45
N THR A 67 -1.53 -3.18 6.79
CA THR A 67 -1.27 -4.56 6.41
C THR A 67 -2.23 -4.95 5.30
N VAL A 68 -1.73 -5.66 4.29
CA VAL A 68 -2.55 -6.16 3.18
C VAL A 68 -2.26 -7.64 2.94
N PRO A 69 -3.27 -8.46 2.66
CA PRO A 69 -3.05 -9.89 2.40
C PRO A 69 -2.31 -10.13 1.08
N ASP A 70 -2.48 -9.22 0.11
CA ASP A 70 -1.90 -9.31 -1.22
C ASP A 70 -1.59 -7.91 -1.79
N LEU A 71 -0.68 -7.86 -2.77
CA LEU A 71 -0.27 -6.60 -3.43
C LEU A 71 -0.96 -6.40 -4.79
N GLY A 72 -1.87 -7.27 -5.22
CA GLY A 72 -2.63 -7.08 -6.46
C GLY A 72 -1.76 -7.07 -7.72
N GLY A 73 -0.61 -7.73 -7.69
CA GLY A 73 0.38 -7.73 -8.78
C GLY A 73 1.35 -6.54 -8.80
N TYR A 74 1.21 -5.59 -7.88
CA TYR A 74 2.16 -4.48 -7.74
C TYR A 74 3.44 -4.89 -7.02
N ASP A 75 4.53 -4.16 -7.29
CA ASP A 75 5.65 -4.14 -6.36
C ASP A 75 5.26 -3.47 -5.05
N ILE A 76 5.84 -3.89 -3.92
CA ILE A 76 5.49 -3.34 -2.61
C ILE A 76 5.79 -1.84 -2.51
N SER A 77 6.83 -1.35 -3.17
CA SER A 77 7.15 0.09 -3.15
C SER A 77 6.10 0.89 -3.91
N ASP A 78 5.73 0.45 -5.11
CA ASP A 78 4.70 1.10 -5.93
C ASP A 78 3.34 1.09 -5.21
N TYR A 79 2.97 -0.04 -4.60
CA TYR A 79 1.76 -0.13 -3.79
C TYR A 79 1.79 0.88 -2.63
N ALA A 80 2.89 0.95 -1.88
CA ALA A 80 3.00 1.81 -0.70
C ALA A 80 2.90 3.31 -1.05
N PHE A 81 3.57 3.75 -2.13
CA PHE A 81 3.48 5.13 -2.59
C PHE A 81 2.07 5.47 -3.08
N ARG A 82 1.46 4.62 -3.93
CA ARG A 82 0.08 4.81 -4.39
C ARG A 82 -0.92 4.85 -3.25
N LEU A 83 -0.73 4.01 -2.23
CA LEU A 83 -1.55 4.01 -1.03
C LEU A 83 -1.41 5.33 -0.27
N GLY A 84 -0.18 5.82 -0.08
CA GLY A 84 0.09 7.11 0.56
C GLY A 84 -0.57 8.29 -0.16
N GLU A 85 -0.45 8.34 -1.49
CA GLU A 85 -1.09 9.36 -2.33
C GLU A 85 -2.62 9.26 -2.26
N ALA A 86 -3.17 8.07 -2.51
CA ALA A 86 -4.63 7.86 -2.52
C ALA A 86 -5.27 8.16 -1.16
N TRP A 87 -4.55 7.92 -0.07
CA TRP A 87 -5.03 8.19 1.28
C TRP A 87 -4.70 9.61 1.75
N GLY A 88 -3.82 10.34 1.06
CA GLY A 88 -3.32 11.64 1.53
C GLY A 88 -2.68 11.52 2.91
N VAL A 89 -1.67 10.65 3.04
CA VAL A 89 -0.92 10.45 4.28
C VAL A 89 0.11 11.57 4.43
N GLY A 90 0.06 12.27 5.57
CA GLY A 90 0.79 13.51 5.83
C GLY A 90 -0.14 14.72 5.79
N GLN A 91 0.42 15.89 6.07
CA GLN A 91 -0.29 17.15 5.96
C GLN A 91 -0.10 17.76 4.58
N GLU A 92 -1.18 18.30 4.01
CA GLU A 92 -1.18 18.97 2.72
C GLU A 92 -0.13 20.09 2.69
N GLY A 93 0.74 20.06 1.67
CA GLY A 93 1.81 21.06 1.49
C GLY A 93 3.05 20.84 2.37
N PHE A 94 3.03 19.88 3.30
CA PHE A 94 4.19 19.49 4.10
C PHE A 94 4.76 18.14 3.71
N ASP A 95 3.94 17.24 3.14
CA ASP A 95 4.37 15.90 2.71
C ASP A 95 5.13 15.12 3.80
N ASN A 96 4.72 15.32 5.05
CA ASN A 96 5.37 14.78 6.24
C ASN A 96 4.74 13.45 6.69
N GLY A 97 4.45 12.59 5.72
CA GLY A 97 3.81 11.30 5.89
C GLY A 97 4.79 10.13 5.73
N PHE A 98 4.52 9.04 6.44
CA PHE A 98 5.10 7.72 6.22
C PHE A 98 4.01 6.70 5.99
N VAL A 99 4.21 5.78 5.05
CA VAL A 99 3.41 4.56 4.94
C VAL A 99 4.29 3.36 5.21
N VAL A 100 4.04 2.69 6.33
CA VAL A 100 4.61 1.38 6.64
C VAL A 100 3.65 0.32 6.11
N LEU A 101 3.97 -0.23 4.93
CA LEU A 101 3.19 -1.27 4.29
C LEU A 101 3.75 -2.64 4.65
N VAL A 102 2.89 -3.53 5.14
CA VAL A 102 3.23 -4.91 5.48
C VAL A 102 2.39 -5.88 4.68
N ARG A 103 3.05 -6.75 3.92
CA ARG A 103 2.42 -7.92 3.32
C ARG A 103 3.00 -9.17 4.00
N PRO A 104 2.24 -9.83 4.87
CA PRO A 104 2.79 -10.89 5.72
C PRO A 104 3.25 -12.09 4.90
N LYS A 105 4.11 -12.91 5.51
CA LYS A 105 4.49 -14.21 4.94
C LYS A 105 3.27 -15.12 4.88
N THR A 106 3.17 -15.91 3.82
CA THR A 106 2.18 -16.99 3.69
C THR A 106 2.91 -18.32 3.56
N ALA A 107 2.17 -19.43 3.47
CA ALA A 107 2.78 -20.74 3.20
C ALA A 107 3.52 -20.79 1.85
N GLU A 108 3.14 -19.93 0.90
CA GLU A 108 3.59 -19.96 -0.49
C GLU A 108 4.57 -18.83 -0.85
N SER A 109 4.74 -17.85 0.04
CA SER A 109 5.49 -16.65 -0.29
C SER A 109 6.07 -15.92 0.93
N ARG A 110 7.21 -15.26 0.73
CA ARG A 110 7.90 -14.52 1.78
C ARG A 110 7.11 -13.27 2.17
N GLY A 111 7.27 -12.85 3.43
CA GLY A 111 6.78 -11.56 3.89
C GLY A 111 7.58 -10.43 3.26
N ARG A 112 6.92 -9.30 3.02
CA ARG A 112 7.52 -8.08 2.49
C ARG A 112 7.07 -6.90 3.32
N VAL A 113 7.99 -5.98 3.57
CA VAL A 113 7.72 -4.70 4.24
C VAL A 113 8.35 -3.60 3.41
N PHE A 114 7.71 -2.44 3.36
CA PHE A 114 8.27 -1.24 2.76
C PHE A 114 7.81 -0.01 3.53
N ILE A 115 8.66 1.00 3.60
CA ILE A 115 8.35 2.30 4.19
C ILE A 115 8.41 3.33 3.06
N ALA A 116 7.26 3.84 2.65
CA ALA A 116 7.20 4.98 1.75
C ALA A 116 7.33 6.26 2.58
N THR A 117 8.25 7.13 2.19
CA THR A 117 8.51 8.42 2.83
C THR A 117 7.97 9.55 1.97
N GLY A 118 7.25 10.49 2.58
CA GLY A 118 6.90 11.75 1.93
C GLY A 118 8.10 12.70 1.87
N TYR A 119 8.06 13.67 0.97
CA TYR A 119 9.18 14.57 0.73
C TYR A 119 9.59 15.38 1.98
N GLY A 120 8.63 15.80 2.80
CA GLY A 120 8.89 16.59 4.00
C GLY A 120 9.60 15.86 5.13
N VAL A 121 9.75 14.54 5.03
CA VAL A 121 10.45 13.73 6.03
C VAL A 121 11.78 13.16 5.54
N GLU A 122 12.15 13.37 4.28
CA GLU A 122 13.40 12.86 3.70
C GLU A 122 14.65 13.40 4.40
N GLU A 123 14.61 14.62 4.95
CA GLU A 123 15.75 15.18 5.69
C GLU A 123 16.03 14.40 6.99
N TYR A 124 15.01 13.80 7.59
CA TYR A 124 15.11 13.05 8.85
C TYR A 124 15.26 11.55 8.63
N VAL A 125 14.51 11.01 7.68
CA VAL A 125 14.49 9.58 7.33
C VAL A 125 14.59 9.44 5.81
N PRO A 126 15.81 9.50 5.25
CA PRO A 126 16.03 9.20 3.84
C PRO A 126 15.70 7.73 3.51
N ASP A 127 15.48 7.43 2.23
CA ASP A 127 15.26 6.07 1.71
C ASP A 127 16.26 5.04 2.23
N ALA A 128 17.55 5.41 2.32
CA ALA A 128 18.58 4.52 2.83
C ALA A 128 18.38 4.15 4.31
N VAL A 129 17.87 5.09 5.11
CA VAL A 129 17.53 4.85 6.52
C VAL A 129 16.27 4.01 6.62
N ALA A 130 15.23 4.33 5.84
CA ALA A 130 14.00 3.56 5.77
C ALA A 130 14.26 2.10 5.37
N LYS A 131 15.09 1.88 4.35
CA LYS A 131 15.53 0.56 3.91
C LYS A 131 16.30 -0.18 4.99
N ARG A 132 17.23 0.49 5.68
CA ARG A 132 17.97 -0.12 6.80
C ARG A 132 17.02 -0.56 7.92
N ILE A 133 16.05 0.28 8.29
CA ILE A 133 15.03 -0.08 9.29
C ILE A 133 14.33 -1.39 8.90
N VAL A 134 13.91 -1.51 7.64
CA VAL A 134 13.24 -2.74 7.15
C VAL A 134 14.16 -3.97 7.14
N GLU A 135 15.44 -3.79 6.83
CA GLU A 135 16.38 -4.90 6.65
C GLU A 135 17.04 -5.37 7.95
N THR A 136 17.23 -4.49 8.94
CA THR A 136 18.11 -4.78 10.08
C THR A 136 17.53 -4.48 11.47
N GLU A 137 16.43 -3.75 11.59
CA GLU A 137 15.81 -3.39 12.87
C GLU A 137 14.50 -4.17 13.11
#